data_AF-A0A6L4A4V6-F1
#
_entry.id   AF-A0A6L4A4V6-F1
#
_cell.length_a   1.000
_cell.length_b   1.000
_cell.length_c   1.000
_cell.angle_alpha   90.00
_cell.angle_beta   90.00
_cell.angle_gamma   90.00
#
_symmetry.space_group_name_H-M   'P 1'
#
loop_
_entity.id
_entity.type
_entity.pdbx_description
1 polymer ?
#
loop_
_entity_poly.entity_id
_entity_poly.type
_entity_poly.pdbx_seq_one_letter_code
_entity_poly.pdbx_strand_id
1 'polypeptide(L)'
;RTTTNIIEKAILASDLGLTPNNDGTNIRLNIPPLTQERRKDLVKVMHKRLEEAKVSIRNIRRGAMEDLKELEKEKMISEDDLHNGQERLEKLTTRHIEQVDEIGKRKEAEIMQV
;
A
#
# COMPACT_ATOMS: atom_id res chain seq x y z
N ARG A 1 -28.33 8.62 19.09
CA ARG A 1 -28.34 10.02 18.59
C ARG A 1 -27.04 10.77 18.89
N THR A 2 -26.30 10.46 19.96
CA THR A 2 -25.03 11.13 20.33
C THR A 2 -23.82 10.71 19.49
N THR A 3 -23.76 9.48 18.99
CA THR A 3 -22.65 8.98 18.17
C THR A 3 -22.56 9.64 16.80
N THR A 4 -23.69 9.97 16.17
CA THR A 4 -23.72 10.62 14.84
C THR A 4 -23.04 11.99 14.84
N ASN A 5 -23.23 12.78 15.92
CA ASN A 5 -22.59 14.08 16.08
C ASN A 5 -21.08 13.98 16.32
N ILE A 6 -20.60 12.90 16.94
CA ILE A 6 -19.17 12.64 17.13
C ILE A 6 -18.52 12.33 15.78
N ILE A 7 -19.18 11.51 14.97
CA ILE A 7 -18.72 11.17 13.61
C ILE A 7 -18.68 12.42 12.72
N GLU A 8 -19.71 13.27 12.76
CA GLU A 8 -19.76 14.52 12.01
C GLU A 8 -18.60 15.47 12.38
N LYS A 9 -18.35 15.65 13.69
CA LYS A 9 -17.23 16.47 14.17
C LYS A 9 -15.87 15.90 13.78
N ALA A 10 -15.70 14.58 13.83
CA ALA A 10 -14.46 13.93 13.43
C ALA A 10 -14.18 14.11 11.92
N ILE A 11 -15.22 14.08 11.08
CA ILE A 11 -15.09 14.34 9.64
C ILE A 11 -14.76 15.81 9.37
N LEU A 12 -15.42 16.75 10.04
CA LEU A 12 -15.11 18.19 9.94
C LEU A 12 -13.69 18.53 10.40
N ALA A 13 -13.19 17.87 11.44
CA ALA A 13 -11.83 18.06 11.95
C ALA A 13 -10.75 17.33 11.13
N SER A 14 -11.14 16.52 10.14
CA SER A 14 -10.19 15.81 9.28
C SER A 14 -9.64 16.71 8.18
N ASP A 15 -8.41 16.42 7.75
CA ASP A 15 -7.74 17.12 6.64
C ASP A 15 -8.38 16.88 5.25
N LEU A 16 -9.58 16.29 5.22
CA LEU A 16 -10.34 16.06 3.99
C LEU A 16 -11.00 17.33 3.46
N GLY A 17 -11.19 18.36 4.30
CA GLY A 17 -11.83 19.61 3.90
C GLY A 17 -13.28 19.45 3.43
N LEU A 18 -13.95 18.39 3.88
CA LEU A 18 -15.32 18.06 3.49
C LEU A 18 -16.30 18.55 4.54
N THR A 19 -17.41 19.16 4.09
CA THR A 19 -18.53 19.53 4.95
C THR A 19 -19.57 18.41 4.93
N PRO A 20 -19.73 17.64 6.02
CA PRO A 20 -20.79 16.63 6.14
C PRO A 20 -22.17 17.29 6.17
N ASN A 21 -23.12 16.69 5.47
CA ASN A 21 -24.54 17.05 5.54
C ASN A 21 -25.29 15.94 6.29
N ASN A 22 -25.90 16.28 7.43
CA ASN A 22 -26.49 15.33 8.35
C ASN A 22 -28.03 15.40 8.27
N ASP A 23 -28.66 14.32 7.82
CA ASP A 23 -30.13 14.16 7.72
C ASP A 23 -30.75 13.55 9.00
N GLY A 24 -29.99 13.48 10.10
CA GLY A 24 -30.42 12.91 11.38
C GLY A 24 -30.28 11.38 11.47
N THR A 25 -30.26 10.67 10.33
CA THR A 25 -29.98 9.21 10.26
C THR A 25 -28.75 8.89 9.41
N ASN A 26 -28.50 9.67 8.34
CA ASN A 26 -27.41 9.48 7.41
C ASN A 26 -26.53 10.73 7.33
N ILE A 27 -25.21 10.54 7.21
CA ILE A 27 -24.23 11.61 6.92
C ILE A 27 -23.85 11.49 5.45
N ARG A 28 -24.15 12.51 4.64
CA ARG A 28 -23.71 12.62 3.24
C ARG A 28 -22.49 13.52 3.13
N LEU A 29 -21.51 13.08 2.33
CA LEU A 29 -20.31 13.85 2.03
C LEU A 29 -20.33 14.22 0.55
N ASN A 30 -20.37 15.52 0.28
CA ASN A 30 -20.22 16.04 -1.07
C ASN A 30 -18.73 16.15 -1.38
N ILE A 31 -18.20 15.20 -2.15
CA ILE A 31 -16.80 15.23 -2.59
C ILE A 31 -16.74 16.10 -3.85
N PRO A 32 -16.13 17.30 -3.79
CA PRO A 32 -15.94 18.12 -4.98
C PRO A 32 -15.01 17.39 -5.97
N PRO A 33 -15.19 17.60 -7.29
CA PRO A 33 -14.28 17.04 -8.28
C PRO A 33 -12.86 17.52 -8.00
N LEU A 34 -11.90 16.57 -7.98
CA LEU A 34 -10.51 16.90 -7.76
C LEU A 34 -9.97 17.76 -8.91
N THR A 35 -9.33 18.88 -8.58
CA THR A 35 -8.58 19.69 -9.56
C THR A 35 -7.42 18.88 -10.16
N GLN A 36 -6.97 19.25 -11.37
CA GLN A 36 -5.81 18.58 -11.97
C GLN A 36 -4.55 18.68 -11.11
N GLU A 37 -4.36 19.80 -10.40
CA GLU A 37 -3.25 19.99 -9.47
C GLU A 37 -3.32 18.99 -8.30
N ARG A 38 -4.49 18.84 -7.68
CA ARG A 38 -4.68 17.88 -6.58
C ARG A 38 -4.49 16.43 -7.04
N ARG A 39 -4.92 16.09 -8.26
CA ARG A 39 -4.68 14.75 -8.84
C ARG A 39 -3.19 14.47 -9.02
N LYS A 40 -2.41 15.43 -9.54
CA LYS A 40 -0.95 15.31 -9.67
C LYS A 40 -0.25 15.10 -8.32
N ASP A 41 -0.69 15.80 -7.28
CA ASP A 41 -0.13 15.62 -5.94
C ASP A 41 -0.44 14.23 -5.36
N LEU A 42 -1.66 13.72 -5.59
CA LEU A 42 -2.04 12.37 -5.19
C LEU A 42 -1.21 11.30 -5.93
N VAL A 43 -0.91 11.50 -7.21
CA VAL A 43 -0.01 10.62 -7.98
C VAL A 43 1.39 10.60 -7.37
N LYS A 44 1.95 11.76 -6.97
CA LYS A 44 3.26 11.81 -6.28
C LYS A 44 3.26 11.03 -4.96
N VAL A 45 2.21 11.21 -4.14
CA VAL A 45 2.07 10.47 -2.87
C VAL A 45 1.93 8.98 -3.12
N MET A 46 1.17 8.59 -4.14
CA MET A 46 1.04 7.19 -4.55
C MET A 46 2.39 6.60 -4.95
N HIS A 47 3.17 7.24 -5.82
CA HIS A 47 4.50 6.75 -6.20
C HIS A 47 5.44 6.60 -5.00
N LYS A 48 5.42 7.56 -4.07
CA LYS A 48 6.21 7.45 -2.83
C LYS A 48 5.86 6.17 -2.06
N ARG A 49 4.56 5.87 -1.88
CA ARG A 49 4.10 4.65 -1.21
C ARG A 49 4.47 3.37 -1.96
N LEU A 50 4.42 3.38 -3.30
CA LEU A 50 4.83 2.24 -4.11
C LEU A 50 6.33 1.94 -3.95
N GLU A 51 7.17 2.97 -3.93
CA GLU A 51 8.61 2.79 -3.72
C GLU A 51 8.93 2.32 -2.30
N GLU A 52 8.26 2.86 -1.28
CA GLU A 52 8.36 2.36 0.11
C GLU A 52 7.99 0.87 0.20
N ALA A 53 6.92 0.45 -0.47
CA ALA A 53 6.51 -0.96 -0.52
C ALA A 53 7.57 -1.85 -1.20
N LYS A 54 8.11 -1.42 -2.35
CA LYS A 54 9.19 -2.15 -3.03
C LYS A 54 10.46 -2.26 -2.18
N VAL A 55 10.84 -1.18 -1.47
CA VAL A 55 11.97 -1.19 -0.54
C VAL A 55 11.73 -2.19 0.60
N SER A 56 10.52 -2.21 1.18
CA SER A 56 10.15 -3.19 2.21
C SER A 56 10.29 -4.63 1.72
N ILE A 57 9.76 -4.94 0.52
CA ILE A 57 9.89 -6.27 -0.09
C ILE A 57 11.36 -6.68 -0.25
N ARG A 58 12.20 -5.77 -0.77
CA ARG A 58 13.64 -6.05 -0.95
C ARG A 58 14.36 -6.28 0.37
N ASN A 59 14.00 -5.54 1.43
CA ASN A 59 14.56 -5.73 2.77
C ASN A 59 14.16 -7.08 3.37
N ILE A 60 12.89 -7.48 3.23
CA ILE A 60 12.41 -8.79 3.69
C ILE A 60 13.13 -9.91 2.94
N ARG A 61 13.29 -9.78 1.62
CA ARG A 61 14.06 -10.75 0.81
C ARG A 61 15.48 -10.89 1.33
N ARG A 62 16.14 -9.77 1.67
CA ARG A 62 17.51 -9.80 2.20
C ARG A 62 17.57 -10.53 3.54
N GLY A 63 16.64 -10.25 4.45
CA GLY A 63 16.54 -10.96 5.73
C GLY A 63 16.34 -12.47 5.53
N ALA A 64 15.35 -12.87 4.73
CA ALA A 64 15.08 -14.28 4.44
C ALA A 64 16.27 -14.99 3.76
N MET A 65 17.04 -14.29 2.93
CA MET A 65 18.26 -14.82 2.32
C MET A 65 19.38 -15.02 3.34
N GLU A 66 19.52 -14.11 4.31
CA GLU A 66 20.46 -14.24 5.42
C GLU A 66 20.07 -15.45 6.30
N ASP A 67 18.78 -15.59 6.63
CA ASP A 67 18.24 -16.73 7.41
C ASP A 67 18.49 -18.08 6.71
N LEU A 68 18.25 -18.17 5.39
CA LEU A 68 18.50 -19.39 4.63
C LEU A 68 19.99 -19.80 4.67
N LYS A 69 20.90 -18.82 4.61
CA LYS A 69 22.34 -19.08 4.70
C LYS A 69 22.76 -19.49 6.11
N GLU A 70 22.10 -18.98 7.14
CA GLU A 70 22.35 -19.37 8.52
C GLU A 70 21.89 -20.82 8.77
N LEU A 71 20.71 -21.19 8.29
CA LEU A 71 20.19 -22.55 8.38
C LEU A 71 21.10 -23.58 7.69
N GLU A 72 21.71 -23.24 6.56
CA GLU A 72 22.68 -24.10 5.89
C GLU A 72 23.96 -24.27 6.71
N LYS A 73 24.50 -23.18 7.27
CA LYS A 73 25.67 -23.22 8.15
C LYS A 73 25.43 -24.06 9.41
N GLU A 74 24.23 -23.98 9.97
CA GLU A 74 23.79 -24.78 11.11
C GLU A 74 23.48 -26.24 10.72
N LYS A 75 23.59 -26.60 9.43
CA LYS A 75 23.26 -27.92 8.87
C LYS A 75 21.81 -28.34 9.12
N MET A 76 20.92 -27.35 9.28
CA MET A 76 19.47 -27.55 9.41
C MET A 76 18.83 -27.82 8.04
N ILE A 77 19.49 -27.39 6.95
CA ILE A 77 19.08 -27.64 5.56
C ILE A 77 20.30 -28.07 4.72
N SER A 78 20.06 -28.73 3.58
CA SER A 78 21.10 -29.10 2.61
C SER A 78 21.43 -27.96 1.63
N GLU A 79 22.52 -28.09 0.87
CA GLU A 79 22.88 -27.14 -0.20
C GLU A 79 21.82 -27.12 -1.33
N ASP A 80 21.22 -28.27 -1.63
CA ASP A 80 20.11 -28.38 -2.58
C ASP A 80 18.86 -27.65 -2.06
N ASP A 81 18.54 -27.79 -0.77
CA ASP A 81 17.42 -27.08 -0.15
C ASP A 81 17.66 -25.57 -0.12
N LEU A 82 18.89 -25.13 0.13
CA LEU A 82 19.30 -23.73 0.04
C LEU A 82 19.06 -23.19 -1.37
N HIS A 83 19.52 -23.89 -2.41
CA HIS A 83 19.34 -23.47 -3.79
C HIS A 83 17.86 -23.35 -4.17
N ASN A 84 17.06 -24.37 -3.84
CA ASN A 84 15.62 -24.37 -4.06
C ASN A 84 14.92 -23.24 -3.29
N GLY A 85 15.33 -23.00 -2.04
CA GLY A 85 14.83 -21.91 -1.20
C GLY A 85 15.10 -20.53 -1.82
N GLN A 86 16.31 -20.31 -2.33
CA GLN A 86 16.69 -19.07 -3.01
C GLN A 86 15.87 -18.84 -4.28
N GLU A 87 15.68 -19.87 -5.11
CA GLU A 87 14.90 -19.74 -6.34
C GLU A 87 13.43 -19.41 -6.05
N ARG A 88 12.84 -20.06 -5.03
CA ARG A 88 11.47 -19.77 -4.59
C ARG A 88 11.35 -18.37 -4.01
N LEU A 89 12.32 -17.94 -3.21
CA LEU A 89 12.35 -16.60 -2.63
C LEU A 89 12.43 -15.53 -3.72
N GLU A 90 13.24 -15.73 -4.77
CA GLU A 90 13.33 -14.78 -5.88
C GLU A 90 12.03 -14.74 -6.69
N LYS A 91 11.45 -15.89 -7.01
CA LYS A 91 10.14 -15.98 -7.68
C LYS A 91 9.02 -15.27 -6.91
N LEU A 92 8.95 -15.47 -5.60
CA LEU A 92 7.98 -14.80 -4.73
C LEU A 92 8.21 -13.29 -4.70
N THR A 93 9.46 -12.86 -4.58
CA THR A 93 9.82 -11.44 -4.56
C THR A 93 9.42 -10.75 -5.87
N THR A 94 9.80 -11.32 -7.00
CA THR A 94 9.46 -10.80 -8.33
C THR A 94 7.96 -10.68 -8.52
N ARG A 95 7.20 -11.74 -8.15
CA ARG A 95 5.73 -11.72 -8.22
C ARG A 95 5.12 -10.57 -7.42
N HIS A 96 5.60 -10.32 -6.20
CA HIS A 96 5.06 -9.25 -5.38
C HIS A 96 5.45 -7.86 -5.89
N ILE A 97 6.64 -7.70 -6.47
CA ILE A 97 7.04 -6.45 -7.13
C ILE A 97 6.11 -6.16 -8.31
N GLU A 98 5.85 -7.15 -9.16
CA GLU A 98 4.92 -7.03 -10.30
C GLU A 98 3.51 -6.65 -9.85
N GLN A 99 3.01 -7.27 -8.78
CA GLN A 99 1.70 -6.92 -8.20
C GLN A 99 1.65 -5.47 -7.71
N VAL A 100 2.72 -4.99 -7.05
CA VAL A 100 2.81 -3.59 -6.62
C VAL A 100 2.77 -2.64 -7.82
N ASP A 101 3.49 -2.97 -8.89
CA ASP A 101 3.50 -2.18 -10.12
C ASP A 101 2.13 -2.17 -10.82
N GLU A 102 1.44 -3.30 -10.87
CA GLU A 102 0.09 -3.41 -11.42
C GLU A 102 -0.93 -2.56 -10.63
N ILE A 103 -0.90 -2.66 -9.30
CA ILE A 103 -1.74 -1.85 -8.41
C ILE A 103 -1.45 -0.37 -8.61
N GLY A 104 -0.18 0.00 -8.72
CA GLY A 104 0.26 1.37 -8.99
C GLY A 104 -0.32 1.91 -10.29
N LYS A 105 -0.14 1.18 -11.40
CA LYS A 105 -0.68 1.56 -12.71
C LYS A 105 -2.20 1.72 -12.68
N ARG A 106 -2.91 0.77 -12.06
CA ARG A 106 -4.37 0.84 -11.94
C ARG A 106 -4.81 2.05 -11.13
N LYS A 107 -4.13 2.35 -10.01
CA LYS A 107 -4.48 3.48 -9.16
C LYS A 107 -4.15 4.82 -9.80
N GLU A 108 -3.06 4.90 -10.56
CA GLU A 108 -2.72 6.09 -11.34
C GLU A 108 -3.78 6.39 -12.39
N ALA A 109 -4.22 5.37 -13.13
CA ALA A 109 -5.31 5.50 -14.11
C ALA A 109 -6.62 5.97 -13.43
N GLU A 110 -6.98 5.40 -12.28
CA GLU A 110 -8.15 5.81 -11.50
C GLU A 110 -8.06 7.28 -11.03
N ILE A 111 -6.88 7.73 -10.58
CA ILE A 111 -6.67 9.12 -10.16
C ILE A 111 -6.75 10.08 -11.36
N MET A 112 -6.39 9.64 -12.56
CA MET A 112 -6.35 10.48 -13.76
C MET A 112 -7.63 10.42 -14.59
N GLN A 113 -8.44 9.37 -14.46
CA GLN A 113 -9.74 9.27 -15.12
C GLN A 113 -10.79 10.21 -14.47
N VAL A 114 -11.65 10.75 -15.32
CA VAL A 114 -12.85 11.54 -14.99
C VAL A 114 -14.07 10.70 -15.34
#